data_AF-A0A137T138-F1
#
_entry.id   AF-A0A137T138-F1
#
_cell.length_a   1.000
_cell.length_b   1.000
_cell.length_c   1.000
_cell.angle_alpha   90.00
_cell.angle_beta   90.00
_cell.angle_gamma   90.00
#
_symmetry.space_group_name_H-M   'P 1'
#
loop_
_entity.id
_entity.type
_entity.pdbx_description
1 polymer ?
#
loop_
_entity_poly.entity_id
_entity_poly.type
_entity_poly.pdbx_seq_one_letter_code
_entity_poly.pdbx_strand_id
1 'polypeptide(L)'
;MIYNIFDYAQAGNNAFSFIKYDKNRQKIAVGICDFGIGIVNSVRNHIPNIGNDKKALEKSIEVNFTIASTEHNRGWGLENILNNSDIVRIFSGEAVLIKVGEKKKVLGTNIKFPGTLIYLEVDILKLEDNDSVNLVIKE
;
A
#
# COMPACT_ATOMS: atom_id res chain seq x y z
N MET A 1 -15.79 11.68 -6.50
CA MET A 1 -14.34 11.91 -6.58
C MET A 1 -13.97 12.54 -5.26
N ILE A 2 -13.34 11.80 -4.35
CA ILE A 2 -12.97 12.36 -3.04
C ILE A 2 -11.54 12.88 -3.21
N TYR A 3 -11.42 14.18 -3.47
CA TYR A 3 -10.17 14.95 -3.40
C TYR A 3 -9.93 15.38 -1.95
N ASN A 4 -9.85 14.43 -1.01
CA ASN A 4 -9.50 14.78 0.37
C ASN A 4 -8.00 14.64 0.54
N ILE A 5 -7.30 15.77 0.42
CA ILE A 5 -6.08 16.10 1.22
C ILE A 5 -5.60 17.53 0.95
N PHE A 6 -6.07 18.26 -0.08
CA PHE A 6 -5.66 19.67 -0.22
C PHE A 6 -6.36 20.62 0.77
N ASP A 7 -7.67 20.44 1.02
CA ASP A 7 -8.42 21.41 1.84
C ASP A 7 -8.49 21.07 3.34
N TYR A 8 -8.24 19.82 3.75
CA TYR A 8 -8.42 19.39 5.16
C TYR A 8 -7.19 18.76 5.82
N ALA A 9 -6.19 18.30 5.07
CA ALA A 9 -4.99 17.75 5.67
C ALA A 9 -3.97 18.87 5.83
N GLN A 10 -3.90 19.48 7.02
CA GLN A 10 -2.77 20.30 7.48
C GLN A 10 -1.46 19.47 7.56
N ALA A 11 -1.16 18.64 6.55
CA ALA A 11 -0.06 17.69 6.50
C ALA A 11 1.23 18.29 5.93
N GLY A 12 1.37 19.62 5.95
CA GLY A 12 2.62 20.31 5.62
C GLY A 12 3.26 19.91 4.27
N ASN A 13 2.45 19.57 3.25
CA ASN A 13 2.90 19.03 1.95
C ASN A 13 3.61 17.66 1.96
N ASN A 14 3.52 16.87 3.04
CA ASN A 14 4.35 15.66 3.20
C ASN A 14 3.67 14.34 2.78
N ALA A 15 2.37 14.35 2.50
CA ALA A 15 1.61 13.18 2.07
C ALA A 15 0.38 13.56 1.23
N PHE A 16 -0.06 12.64 0.37
CA PHE A 16 -1.22 12.79 -0.51
C PHE A 16 -2.01 11.48 -0.60
N SER A 17 -3.32 11.58 -0.79
CA SER A 17 -4.18 10.43 -1.07
C SER A 17 -5.31 10.83 -2.00
N PHE A 18 -5.77 9.89 -2.81
CA PHE A 18 -6.95 10.04 -3.64
C PHE A 18 -7.73 8.73 -3.71
N ILE A 19 -9.05 8.87 -3.87
CA ILE A 19 -9.95 7.73 -4.07
C ILE A 19 -10.88 8.03 -5.24
N LYS A 20 -10.92 7.11 -6.20
CA LYS A 20 -11.79 7.17 -7.37
C LYS A 20 -12.58 5.88 -7.49
N TYR A 21 -13.90 6.01 -7.51
CA TYR A 21 -14.80 4.93 -7.88
C TYR A 21 -15.01 4.91 -9.40
N ASP A 22 -14.80 3.76 -10.03
CA ASP A 22 -15.13 3.47 -11.41
C ASP A 22 -16.38 2.57 -11.45
N LYS A 23 -17.52 3.20 -11.73
CA LYS A 23 -18.84 2.52 -11.78
C LYS A 23 -18.92 1.47 -12.89
N ASN A 24 -18.23 1.66 -14.01
CA ASN A 24 -18.32 0.73 -15.13
C ASN A 24 -17.55 -0.56 -14.83
N ARG A 25 -16.44 -0.43 -14.09
CA ARG A 25 -15.58 -1.56 -13.70
C ARG A 25 -15.92 -2.13 -12.32
N GLN A 26 -16.83 -1.50 -11.57
CA GLN A 26 -17.13 -1.82 -10.16
C GLN A 26 -15.86 -1.84 -9.29
N LYS A 27 -14.96 -0.87 -9.52
CA LYS A 27 -13.65 -0.81 -8.86
C LYS A 27 -13.43 0.49 -8.12
N ILE A 28 -12.78 0.39 -6.97
CA ILE A 28 -12.23 1.54 -6.24
C ILE A 28 -10.73 1.58 -6.50
N ALA A 29 -10.28 2.65 -7.15
CA ALA A 29 -8.87 2.97 -7.27
C ALA A 29 -8.47 3.90 -6.12
N VAL A 30 -7.43 3.51 -5.39
CA VAL A 30 -6.87 4.26 -4.28
C VAL A 30 -5.40 4.55 -4.60
N GLY A 31 -4.97 5.79 -4.43
CA GLY A 31 -3.56 6.13 -4.40
C GLY A 31 -3.22 6.87 -3.13
N ILE A 32 -2.12 6.49 -2.51
CA ILE A 32 -1.61 7.06 -1.27
C ILE A 32 -0.11 7.26 -1.49
N CYS A 33 0.40 8.44 -1.19
CA CYS A 33 1.84 8.63 -1.12
C CYS A 33 2.26 9.49 0.06
N ASP A 34 3.49 9.25 0.49
CA ASP A 34 4.23 10.05 1.45
C ASP A 34 5.63 10.32 0.92
N PHE A 35 6.23 11.41 1.40
CA PHE A 35 7.63 11.76 1.13
C PHE A 35 8.54 11.51 2.34
N GLY A 36 8.15 10.58 3.21
CA GLY A 36 8.90 10.17 4.39
C GLY A 36 10.05 9.21 4.06
N ILE A 37 10.49 8.42 5.05
CA ILE A 37 11.65 7.54 4.92
C ILE A 37 11.52 6.50 3.79
N GLY A 38 10.30 6.07 3.48
CA GLY A 38 10.03 5.04 2.48
C GLY A 38 10.26 3.61 3.00
N ILE A 39 9.61 2.65 2.35
CA ILE A 39 9.74 1.22 2.67
C ILE A 39 11.19 0.75 2.53
N VAL A 40 11.87 1.07 1.43
CA VAL A 40 13.21 0.52 1.16
C VAL A 40 14.25 0.97 2.19
N ASN A 41 14.19 2.23 2.64
CA ASN A 41 15.10 2.71 3.68
C ASN A 41 14.68 2.22 5.07
N SER A 42 13.38 2.06 5.33
CA SER A 42 12.90 1.42 6.57
C SER A 42 13.42 0.00 6.71
N VAL A 43 13.38 -0.79 5.63
CA VAL A 43 13.96 -2.14 5.58
C VAL A 43 15.47 -2.07 5.80
N ARG A 44 16.16 -1.15 5.12
CA ARG A 44 17.62 -0.98 5.23
C ARG A 44 18.05 -0.56 6.64
N ASN A 45 17.26 0.24 7.35
CA ASN A 45 17.55 0.57 8.75
C ASN A 45 17.46 -0.66 9.67
N HIS A 46 16.60 -1.62 9.35
CA HIS A 46 16.48 -2.87 10.10
C HIS A 46 17.50 -3.93 9.66
N ILE A 47 17.85 -3.95 8.38
CA ILE A 47 18.80 -4.87 7.77
C ILE A 47 19.81 -4.05 6.94
N PRO A 48 20.85 -3.47 7.57
CA PRO A 48 21.78 -2.54 6.90
C PRO A 48 22.44 -3.07 5.63
N ASN A 49 22.63 -4.39 5.54
CA ASN A 49 23.33 -5.04 4.44
C ASN A 49 22.39 -5.60 3.35
N ILE A 50 21.13 -5.17 3.30
CA ILE A 50 20.10 -5.66 2.36
C ILE A 50 20.26 -5.17 0.91
N GLY A 51 21.47 -5.15 0.38
CA GLY A 51 21.74 -4.86 -1.03
C GLY A 51 21.00 -3.63 -1.60
N ASN A 52 20.40 -3.81 -2.79
CA ASN A 52 19.72 -2.74 -3.52
C ASN A 52 18.24 -2.58 -3.12
N ASP A 53 17.62 -1.48 -3.56
CA ASP A 53 16.24 -1.13 -3.24
C ASP A 53 15.23 -2.21 -3.67
N LYS A 54 15.52 -2.93 -4.76
CA LYS A 54 14.73 -4.09 -5.19
C LYS A 54 14.71 -5.16 -4.09
N LYS A 55 15.88 -5.58 -3.58
CA LYS A 55 15.97 -6.59 -2.51
C LYS A 55 15.30 -6.12 -1.23
N ALA A 56 15.45 -4.84 -0.89
CA ALA A 56 14.78 -4.24 0.26
C ALA A 56 13.25 -4.33 0.11
N LEU A 57 12.71 -3.98 -1.05
CA LEU A 57 11.27 -4.05 -1.32
C LEU A 57 10.76 -5.50 -1.39
N GLU A 58 11.53 -6.43 -1.96
CA GLU A 58 11.24 -7.87 -1.92
C GLU A 58 11.14 -8.39 -0.49
N LYS A 59 12.08 -7.99 0.38
CA LYS A 59 12.06 -8.36 1.79
C LYS A 59 10.82 -7.84 2.50
N SER A 60 10.39 -6.62 2.17
CA SER A 60 9.24 -5.98 2.81
C SER A 60 7.91 -6.73 2.64
N ILE A 61 7.80 -7.56 1.61
CA ILE A 61 6.58 -8.32 1.28
C ILE A 61 6.67 -9.82 1.62
N GLU A 62 7.74 -10.22 2.33
CA GLU A 62 7.85 -11.57 2.87
C GLU A 62 6.83 -11.76 4.00
N VAL A 63 6.20 -12.92 4.04
CA VAL A 63 5.23 -13.27 5.08
C VAL A 63 5.92 -13.19 6.45
N ASN A 64 5.24 -12.58 7.43
CA ASN A 64 5.77 -12.32 8.78
C ASN A 64 6.96 -11.35 8.86
N PHE A 65 7.38 -10.73 7.77
CA PHE A 65 8.36 -9.66 7.86
C PHE A 65 7.69 -8.40 8.39
N THR A 66 8.16 -7.91 9.53
CA THR A 66 7.67 -6.69 10.15
C THR A 66 8.84 -5.80 10.50
N ILE A 67 8.80 -4.57 9.99
CA ILE A 67 9.60 -3.48 10.52
C ILE A 67 8.65 -2.89 11.57
N ALA A 68 9.01 -2.96 12.85
CA ALA A 68 8.17 -2.53 13.96
C ALA A 68 7.99 -0.99 14.01
N SER A 69 7.73 -0.34 12.87
CA SER A 69 7.31 1.04 12.77
C SER A 69 5.86 1.12 13.24
N THR A 70 5.69 1.39 14.53
CA THR A 70 4.44 1.57 15.31
C THR A 70 3.67 0.30 15.69
N GLU A 71 3.35 0.18 17.00
CA GLU A 71 2.62 -0.93 17.61
C GLU A 71 1.23 -1.21 17.00
N HIS A 72 0.68 -0.26 16.24
CA HIS A 72 -0.65 -0.33 15.62
C HIS A 72 -0.67 -0.87 14.17
N ASN A 73 0.48 -0.97 13.48
CA ASN A 73 0.56 -1.39 12.06
C ASN A 73 1.52 -2.56 11.84
N ARG A 74 1.53 -3.53 12.78
CA ARG A 74 2.45 -4.68 12.82
C ARG A 74 2.38 -5.53 11.55
N GLY A 75 3.12 -5.24 10.49
CA GLY A 75 3.34 -6.12 9.31
C GLY A 75 2.11 -6.49 8.45
N TRP A 76 0.89 -6.31 8.96
CA TRP A 76 -0.35 -6.77 8.31
C TRP A 76 -0.89 -5.76 7.31
N GLY A 77 -0.46 -4.49 7.36
CA GLY A 77 -0.94 -3.45 6.45
C GLY A 77 -0.61 -3.76 4.99
N LEU A 78 0.65 -4.12 4.71
CA LEU A 78 1.10 -4.41 3.36
C LEU A 78 0.56 -5.75 2.84
N GLU A 79 0.53 -6.77 3.70
CA GLU A 79 -0.06 -8.06 3.38
C GLU A 79 -1.56 -7.96 3.08
N ASN A 80 -2.32 -7.22 3.90
CA ASN A 80 -3.75 -6.99 3.67
C ASN A 80 -4.00 -6.24 2.35
N ILE A 81 -3.17 -5.24 2.03
CA ILE A 81 -3.25 -4.53 0.74
C ILE A 81 -3.05 -5.52 -0.41
N LEU A 82 -2.06 -6.39 -0.32
CA LEU A 82 -1.77 -7.37 -1.37
C LEU A 82 -2.90 -8.39 -1.51
N ASN A 83 -3.42 -8.93 -0.40
CA ASN A 83 -4.42 -9.99 -0.42
C ASN A 83 -5.80 -9.51 -0.89
N ASN A 84 -6.18 -8.27 -0.57
CA ASN A 84 -7.52 -7.75 -0.85
C ASN A 84 -7.62 -6.87 -2.11
N SER A 85 -6.51 -6.65 -2.82
CA SER A 85 -6.50 -5.82 -4.02
C SER A 85 -6.16 -6.62 -5.28
N ASP A 86 -6.87 -6.34 -6.37
CA ASP A 86 -6.61 -6.96 -7.67
C ASP A 86 -5.32 -6.44 -8.30
N ILE A 87 -5.12 -5.13 -8.20
CA ILE A 87 -3.94 -4.45 -8.72
C ILE A 87 -3.29 -3.73 -7.55
N VAL A 88 -1.97 -3.89 -7.40
CA VAL A 88 -1.17 -3.11 -6.47
C VAL A 88 0.10 -2.65 -7.17
N ARG A 89 0.45 -1.37 -7.02
CA ARG A 89 1.75 -0.84 -7.40
C ARG A 89 2.33 -0.09 -6.21
N ILE A 90 3.56 -0.42 -5.82
CA ILE A 90 4.24 0.26 -4.72
C ILE A 90 5.59 0.72 -5.20
N PHE A 91 5.82 2.02 -5.20
CA PHE A 91 7.10 2.64 -5.50
C PHE A 91 7.76 3.09 -4.20
N SER A 92 9.04 2.77 -4.02
CA SER A 92 9.86 3.30 -2.94
C SER A 92 11.33 3.20 -3.33
N GLY A 93 12.07 4.31 -3.22
CA GLY A 93 13.41 4.41 -3.78
C GLY A 93 13.42 4.08 -5.27
N GLU A 94 14.38 3.28 -5.70
CA GLU A 94 14.54 2.82 -7.09
C GLU A 94 13.90 1.43 -7.32
N ALA A 95 12.81 1.13 -6.62
CA ALA A 95 12.11 -0.15 -6.76
C ALA A 95 10.60 0.02 -6.90
N VAL A 96 10.00 -0.91 -7.65
CA VAL A 96 8.55 -1.03 -7.81
C VAL A 96 8.07 -2.46 -7.61
N LEU A 97 7.09 -2.64 -6.73
CA LEU A 97 6.27 -3.84 -6.65
C LEU A 97 5.09 -3.68 -7.60
N ILE A 98 4.81 -4.71 -8.40
CA ILE A 98 3.62 -4.78 -9.26
C ILE A 98 2.90 -6.10 -8.97
N LYS A 99 1.65 -6.00 -8.51
CA LYS A 99 0.71 -7.11 -8.37
C LYS A 99 -0.45 -6.95 -9.37
N VAL A 100 -0.82 -8.04 -10.03
CA VAL A 100 -2.03 -8.17 -10.85
C VAL A 100 -2.62 -9.55 -10.61
N GLY A 101 -3.82 -9.62 -10.03
CA GLY A 101 -4.38 -10.86 -9.49
C GLY A 101 -3.41 -11.48 -8.48
N GLU A 102 -3.18 -12.79 -8.56
CA GLU A 102 -2.25 -13.52 -7.68
C GLU A 102 -0.76 -13.31 -8.04
N LYS A 103 -0.47 -12.75 -9.21
CA LYS A 103 0.91 -12.60 -9.68
C LYS A 103 1.51 -11.32 -9.14
N LYS A 104 2.66 -11.42 -8.46
CA LYS A 104 3.46 -10.27 -8.00
C LYS A 104 4.90 -10.35 -8.48
N LYS A 105 5.50 -9.19 -8.77
CA LYS A 105 6.93 -9.07 -9.11
C LYS A 105 7.49 -7.76 -8.57
N VAL A 106 8.77 -7.77 -8.20
CA VAL A 106 9.52 -6.56 -7.85
C VAL A 106 10.57 -6.29 -8.92
N LEU A 107 10.63 -5.04 -9.38
CA LEU A 107 11.56 -4.57 -10.40
C LEU A 107 12.37 -3.38 -9.85
N GLY A 108 13.59 -3.22 -10.35
CA GLY A 108 14.31 -1.94 -10.21
C GLY A 108 13.77 -0.92 -11.20
N THR A 109 13.88 0.36 -10.86
CA THR A 109 13.44 1.50 -11.69
C THR A 109 14.56 2.52 -11.82
N ASN A 110 14.60 3.23 -12.95
CA ASN A 110 15.52 4.36 -13.14
C ASN A 110 14.97 5.67 -12.55
N ILE A 111 13.82 5.61 -11.88
CA ILE A 111 13.16 6.73 -11.21
C ILE A 111 13.19 6.42 -9.73
N LYS A 112 13.73 7.35 -8.94
CA LYS A 112 13.77 7.28 -7.49
C LYS A 112 12.57 8.00 -6.89
N PHE A 113 11.76 7.30 -6.10
CA PHE A 113 10.69 7.91 -5.33
C PHE A 113 11.17 8.21 -3.89
N PRO A 114 11.08 9.47 -3.41
CA PRO A 114 11.73 9.86 -2.15
C PRO A 114 11.05 9.32 -0.87
N GLY A 115 9.84 8.76 -0.94
CA GLY A 115 9.17 8.07 0.17
C GLY A 115 8.50 6.76 -0.27
N THR A 116 7.18 6.68 -0.10
CA THR A 116 6.37 5.56 -0.63
C THR A 116 5.18 6.07 -1.44
N LEU A 117 4.94 5.49 -2.60
CA LEU A 117 3.69 5.64 -3.34
C LEU A 117 3.04 4.27 -3.48
N ILE A 118 1.82 4.14 -2.96
CA ILE A 118 0.97 2.96 -3.07
C ILE A 118 -0.20 3.31 -3.97
N TYR A 119 -0.42 2.49 -4.99
CA TYR A 119 -1.63 2.49 -5.80
C TYR A 119 -2.27 1.11 -5.70
N LEU A 120 -3.57 1.04 -5.49
CA LEU A 120 -4.31 -0.21 -5.47
C LEU A 120 -5.69 -0.08 -6.12
N GLU A 121 -6.17 -1.18 -6.71
CA GLU A 121 -7.55 -1.32 -7.17
C GLU A 121 -8.22 -2.46 -6.40
N VAL A 122 -9.36 -2.17 -5.77
CA VAL A 122 -10.22 -3.14 -5.09
C VAL A 122 -11.51 -3.31 -5.88
N ASP A 123 -11.96 -4.55 -6.00
CA ASP A 123 -13.27 -4.90 -6.54
C ASP A 123 -14.33 -4.75 -5.44
N ILE A 124 -15.36 -3.96 -5.68
CA ILE A 124 -16.42 -3.71 -4.69
C ILE A 124 -17.21 -4.97 -4.39
N LEU A 125 -17.37 -5.87 -5.38
CA LEU A 125 -18.11 -7.11 -5.17
C LEU A 125 -17.43 -8.02 -4.13
N LYS A 126 -16.10 -7.93 -4.01
CA LYS A 126 -15.33 -8.65 -2.97
C LYS A 126 -15.49 -8.06 -1.57
N LEU A 127 -15.93 -6.80 -1.46
CA LEU A 127 -16.17 -6.15 -0.18
C LEU A 127 -17.55 -6.51 0.37
N GLU A 128 -18.58 -6.57 -0.50
CA GLU A 128 -19.95 -6.92 -0.11
C GLU A 128 -20.08 -8.35 0.42
N ASP A 129 -19.28 -9.30 -0.08
CA ASP A 129 -19.26 -10.68 0.43
C ASP A 129 -18.70 -10.79 1.87
N ASN A 130 -17.91 -9.82 2.34
CA ASN A 130 -17.27 -9.85 3.67
C ASN A 130 -18.10 -9.15 4.77
N ASP A 131 -19.13 -8.38 4.42
CA ASP A 131 -19.95 -7.61 5.37
C ASP A 131 -21.19 -8.37 5.89
N SER A 132 -21.23 -9.69 5.73
CA SER A 132 -22.22 -10.56 6.37
C SER A 132 -21.99 -10.72 7.88
N VAL A 133 -21.79 -9.63 8.62
CA VAL A 133 -21.78 -9.64 10.09
C VAL A 133 -23.22 -9.45 10.56
N ASN A 134 -23.84 -10.55 11.00
CA ASN A 134 -25.13 -10.56 11.68
C ASN A 134 -25.16 -9.52 12.83
N LEU A 135 -25.80 -8.38 12.59
CA LEU A 135 -26.33 -7.52 13.63
C LEU A 135 -27.52 -8.24 14.28
N VAL A 136 -27.22 -9.14 15.22
CA VAL A 136 -28.21 -9.60 16.19
C VAL A 136 -28.44 -8.44 17.15
N ILE A 137 -29.43 -7.61 16.84
CA ILE A 137 -30.03 -6.72 17.83
C ILE A 137 -30.72 -7.64 18.84
N LYS A 138 -30.13 -7.77 20.03
CA LYS A 138 -30.84 -8.31 21.18
C LYS A 138 -31.74 -7.19 21.71
N GLU A 139 -33.05 -7.42 21.62
CA GLU A 139 -34.08 -6.68 22.39
C GLU A 139 -33.88 -6.88 23.90
#